data_AF-A0A7Y5NAH8-F1
#
_entry.id   AF-A0A7Y5NAH8-F1
#
_cell.length_a   1.000
_cell.length_b   1.000
_cell.length_c   1.000
_cell.angle_alpha   90.00
_cell.angle_beta   90.00
_cell.angle_gamma   90.00
#
_symmetry.space_group_name_H-M   'P 1'
#
loop_
_entity.id
_entity.type
_entity.pdbx_description
1 polymer ?
#
loop_
_entity_poly.entity_id
_entity_poly.type
_entity_poly.pdbx_seq_one_letter_code
_entity_poly.pdbx_strand_id
1 'polypeptide(L)' 'MPTYIHSCPNCGRDKNDIGWSASYFDVYECENCGQRYCHACPSSNGGRHCPNCQSTDREVYGRVSKP' A
#
# COMPACT_ATOMS: atom_id res chain seq x y z
N MET A 1 3.31 14.92 -8.50
CA MET A 1 4.45 14.88 -7.56
C MET A 1 4.31 13.60 -6.76
N PRO A 2 5.31 12.70 -6.66
CA PRO A 2 5.17 11.48 -5.88
C PRO A 2 4.97 11.88 -4.41
N THR A 3 3.82 11.53 -3.85
CA THR A 3 3.45 11.87 -2.49
C THR A 3 4.38 11.12 -1.54
N TYR A 4 5.00 11.81 -0.60
CA TYR A 4 5.90 11.18 0.37
C TYR A 4 5.04 10.46 1.42
N ILE A 5 5.06 9.12 1.38
CA ILE A 5 4.26 8.29 2.28
C ILE A 5 5.17 7.72 3.35
N HIS A 6 4.85 7.98 4.61
CA HIS A 6 5.60 7.45 5.75
C HIS A 6 5.09 6.10 6.22
N SER A 7 3.81 5.81 5.98
CA SER A 7 3.14 4.57 6.39
C SER A 7 1.92 4.27 5.51
N CYS A 8 1.53 3.00 5.49
CA CYS A 8 0.39 2.45 4.79
C CYS A 8 -0.93 2.92 5.44
N PRO A 9 -1.79 3.68 4.74
CA PRO A 9 -2.93 4.34 5.37
C PRO A 9 -4.01 3.41 5.93
N ASN A 10 -4.15 2.20 5.37
CA ASN A 10 -5.22 1.28 5.77
C ASN A 10 -4.85 0.37 6.94
N CYS A 11 -3.62 -0.16 6.97
CA CYS A 11 -3.20 -1.11 8.01
C CYS A 11 -2.07 -0.58 8.91
N GLY A 12 -1.67 0.69 8.76
CA GLY A 12 -0.70 1.36 9.63
C GLY A 12 0.76 0.95 9.42
N ARG A 13 1.01 -0.06 8.58
CA ARG A 13 2.35 -0.60 8.31
C ARG A 13 3.32 0.48 7.87
N ASP A 14 4.52 0.50 8.41
CA ASP A 14 5.51 1.54 8.11
C ASP A 14 6.87 0.95 7.72
N LYS A 15 7.86 1.83 7.51
CA LYS A 15 9.20 1.43 7.10
C LYS A 15 9.88 0.44 8.05
N ASN A 16 9.51 0.43 9.33
CA ASN A 16 10.01 -0.52 10.33
C ASN A 16 9.50 -1.94 10.08
N ASP A 17 8.34 -2.09 9.42
CA ASP A 17 7.75 -3.39 9.08
C ASP A 17 8.23 -3.96 7.75
N ILE A 18 9.07 -3.22 7.02
CA ILE A 18 9.74 -3.72 5.83
C ILE A 18 10.69 -4.83 6.28
N GLY A 19 10.52 -6.04 5.74
CA GLY A 19 11.38 -7.18 6.05
C GLY A 19 12.86 -6.92 5.74
N TRP A 20 13.74 -7.81 6.21
CA TRP A 20 15.19 -7.61 6.06
C TRP A 20 15.64 -7.60 4.59
N SER A 21 14.94 -8.33 3.73
CA SER A 21 15.26 -8.47 2.29
C SER A 21 14.60 -7.42 1.39
N ALA A 22 13.82 -6.49 1.95
CA ALA A 22 13.14 -5.44 1.20
C ALA A 22 13.65 -4.06 1.62
N SER A 23 13.70 -3.13 0.67
CA SER A 23 14.10 -1.73 0.91
C SER A 23 12.89 -0.79 0.91
N TYR A 24 11.76 -1.23 0.35
CA TYR A 24 10.53 -0.46 0.28
C TYR A 24 9.31 -1.38 0.13
N PHE A 25 8.11 -0.82 0.30
CA PHE A 25 6.88 -1.37 -0.22
C PHE A 25 6.04 -0.31 -0.91
N ASP A 26 5.23 -0.75 -1.87
CA ASP A 26 4.29 0.12 -2.58
C ASP A 26 2.97 0.27 -1.81
N VAL A 27 2.43 1.47 -1.89
CA VAL A 27 1.09 1.84 -1.47
C VAL A 27 0.27 2.07 -2.73
N TYR A 28 -0.81 1.30 -2.84
CA TYR A 28 -1.78 1.36 -3.91
C TYR A 28 -2.94 2.26 -3.51
N GLU A 29 -3.52 2.94 -4.49
CA GLU A 29 -4.82 3.60 -4.37
C GLU A 29 -5.81 2.89 -5.29
N CYS A 30 -6.98 2.54 -4.78
CA CYS A 30 -8.04 1.93 -5.58
C CYS A 30 -8.76 3.00 -6.40
N GLU A 31 -8.81 2.81 -7.72
CA GLU A 31 -9.43 3.78 -8.64
C GLU A 31 -10.97 3.84 -8.47
N ASN A 32 -11.59 2.76 -7.98
CA ASN A 32 -13.05 2.71 -7.81
C ASN A 32 -13.56 3.40 -6.54
N CYS A 33 -12.80 3.38 -5.44
CA CYS A 33 -13.26 3.92 -4.15
C CYS A 33 -12.28 4.88 -3.46
N GLY A 34 -11.11 5.13 -4.05
CA GLY A 34 -10.07 5.99 -3.49
C GLY A 34 -9.35 5.41 -2.26
N GLN A 35 -9.64 4.18 -1.86
CA GLN A 35 -9.02 3.58 -0.69
C GLN A 35 -7.52 3.34 -0.96
N ARG A 36 -6.69 3.84 -0.06
CA ARG A 36 -5.24 3.62 -0.07
C ARG A 36 -4.85 2.45 0.80
N TYR A 37 -4.06 1.52 0.29
CA TYR A 37 -3.66 0.30 0.99
C TYR A 37 -2.32 -0.22 0.45
N CYS A 38 -1.66 -1.08 1.20
CA CYS A 38 -0.43 -1.75 0.77
C CYS A 38 -0.67 -3.24 0.63
N HIS A 39 0.29 -3.94 0.01
CA HIS A 39 0.19 -5.38 -0.25
C HIS A 39 0.01 -6.25 1.00
N ALA A 40 0.43 -5.71 2.15
CA ALA A 40 0.38 -6.35 3.42
C ALA A 40 -0.96 -6.23 4.16
N CYS A 41 -1.88 -5.36 3.70
CA CYS A 41 -3.12 -5.16 4.41
C CYS A 41 -4.02 -6.41 4.33
N PRO A 42 -4.78 -6.70 5.40
CA PRO A 42 -5.76 -7.78 5.37
C PRO A 42 -6.77 -7.54 4.24
N SER A 43 -7.25 -8.63 3.64
CA SER A 43 -8.18 -8.60 2.49
C SER A 43 -7.63 -7.99 1.19
N SER A 44 -6.37 -7.51 1.15
CA SER A 44 -5.78 -6.95 -0.06
C SER A 44 -5.27 -8.00 -1.06
N ASN A 45 -5.24 -9.27 -0.68
CA ASN A 45 -4.71 -10.38 -1.50
C ASN A 45 -3.30 -10.09 -2.07
N GLY A 46 -2.36 -9.69 -1.20
CA GLY A 46 -1.02 -9.30 -1.63
C GLY A 46 -0.99 -8.00 -2.43
N GLY A 47 -1.94 -7.09 -2.19
CA GLY A 47 -2.06 -5.81 -2.89
C GLY A 47 -2.87 -5.86 -4.17
N ARG A 48 -3.33 -7.05 -4.58
CA ARG A 48 -4.08 -7.23 -5.84
C ARG A 48 -5.50 -6.68 -5.77
N HIS A 49 -6.14 -6.76 -4.60
CA HIS A 49 -7.52 -6.36 -4.40
C HIS A 49 -7.61 -5.19 -3.44
N CYS A 50 -8.55 -4.28 -3.70
CA CYS A 50 -8.91 -3.27 -2.73
C CYS A 50 -9.55 -3.93 -1.50
N PRO A 51 -9.07 -3.67 -0.28
CA PRO A 51 -9.63 -4.24 0.93
C PRO A 51 -11.04 -3.73 1.25
N ASN A 52 -11.47 -2.61 0.64
CA ASN A 52 -12.79 -2.00 0.85
C ASN A 52 -13.83 -2.52 -0.16
N CYS A 53 -13.57 -2.40 -1.47
CA CYS A 53 -14.53 -2.72 -2.53
C CYS A 53 -14.17 -3.96 -3.36
N GLN A 54 -13.08 -4.66 -3.04
CA GLN A 54 -12.58 -5.84 -3.74
C GLN A 54 -12.21 -5.66 -5.22
N SER A 55 -12.27 -4.43 -5.75
CA SER A 55 -11.79 -4.13 -7.10
C SER A 55 -10.29 -4.43 -7.26
N THR A 56 -9.92 -4.86 -8.46
CA THR A 56 -8.53 -5.08 -8.89
C THR A 56 -7.89 -3.82 -9.47
N ASP A 57 -8.69 -2.81 -9.81
CA ASP A 57 -8.29 -1.54 -10.41
C ASP A 57 -7.61 -0.67 -9.34
N ARG A 58 -6.32 -0.46 -9.54
CA ARG A 58 -5.45 0.24 -8.61
C ARG A 58 -4.28 0.85 -9.33
N GLU A 59 -3.82 1.97 -8.79
CA GLU A 59 -2.60 2.63 -9.19
C GLU A 59 -1.59 2.66 -8.03
N VAL A 60 -0.30 2.80 -8.36
CA VAL A 60 0.74 3.01 -7.35
C VAL A 60 0.71 4.48 -6.94
N TYR A 61 0.11 4.75 -5.78
CA TYR A 61 0.03 6.09 -5.21
C TYR A 61 1.39 6.56 -4.66
N GLY A 62 2.18 5.64 -4.12
CA GLY A 62 3.54 5.93 -3.69
C GLY A 62 4.21 4.74 -3.02
N ARG A 63 5.34 5.00 -2.38
CA ARG A 63 6.17 3.97 -1.74
C ARG A 63 6.67 4.41 -0.38
N VAL A 64 6.71 3.47 0.54
CA VAL A 64 7.35 3.63 1.85
C VAL A 64 8.69 2.92 1.78
N SER A 65 9.79 3.64 1.95
CA SER A 65 11.14 3.09 1.95
C SER A 65 11.83 3.23 3.30
N LYS A 66 12.73 2.31 3.62
CA LYS A 66 13.71 2.53 4.69
C LYS A 66 14.63 3.70 4.30
N PRO A 67 15.10 4.50 5.28
CA PRO A 67 16.14 5.50 5.03
C PRO A 67 17.43 4.85 4.53
#